data_AF-A0AA97B1Y4-F1
#
_entry.id   AF-A0AA97B1Y4-F1
#
_cell.length_a   1.000
_cell.length_b   1.000
_cell.length_c   1.000
_cell.angle_alpha   90.00
_cell.angle_beta   90.00
_cell.angle_gamma   90.00
#
_symmetry.space_group_name_H-M   'P 1'
#
loop_
_entity.id
_entity.type
_entity.pdbx_description
1 polymer ?
#
loop_
_entity_poly.entity_id
_entity_poly.type
_entity_poly.pdbx_seq_one_letter_code
_entity_poly.pdbx_strand_id
1 'polypeptide(L)'
;MKRRDLLKAAGVMSASPLMGVASAKAGTSNALDGSSFPESIMVGDLSDSSGVLSVIQGILPDDVIGHLLMAEGIPLASNHLTPNGKGALTRLDFTGRSNNSEVPYTRKMIRTASAIMQEQDLTGFDKFNLLGGTIYSSPNLGFMNYCNTAPNYMGDNRFAMSYEGGMPYEFDATTLEMVTPIGEVDEWKSSLPPLLENLTPEKWLFPQVRTTGHPFFDLETGNCITINYGGNIGDSGSSGFIRLIRWDREGAFESWNIRDRQGNNAYIAASSHSLGVTRNHIIVFETAARVESTRIIGTRIVLPQEHRTRCWVIRKADMVPGADTIIADYLELGFDTSDIVCNYDDNAGEITLYGQYMGAMDKSEQLFRFEILQKGGLVPKWLSGYPAAPLDVGGLVRARIRVNSNSAIEIKEDYRVIRDDALSWDMNDPAYRGHFQFPETFEHLYWAAVGYRPDHISMRVSWAYRDYPERHYGYWNMPEESRPSALIHMDCVNMKIADAFQFPEDCVMRTPQFMARPGSTAQNDGYVIAAVVRKYPTTSDSNGKEFWIFDAARLSGGPICILANRSLEFATTNHALWVPSIGRRPLSAYRSNYADFLRSKAPDHSSNVRDIIDGELLPRFG
;
A
#
# COMPACT_ATOMS: atom_id res chain seq x y z
N MET A 1 -43.50 23.97 19.91
CA MET A 1 -42.50 23.55 20.91
C MET A 1 -41.20 24.28 20.65
N LYS A 2 -40.59 24.87 21.68
CA LYS A 2 -39.51 25.88 21.58
C LYS A 2 -38.13 25.23 21.66
N ARG A 3 -37.16 25.86 21.00
CA ARG A 3 -35.71 25.58 20.81
C ARG A 3 -34.86 25.40 22.10
N ARG A 4 -35.46 25.16 23.27
CA ARG A 4 -34.78 25.08 24.59
C ARG A 4 -34.69 23.68 25.21
N ASP A 5 -35.31 22.66 24.61
CA ASP A 5 -35.31 21.30 25.19
C ASP A 5 -34.24 20.37 24.58
N LEU A 6 -33.58 20.76 23.46
CA LEU A 6 -32.49 19.96 22.87
C LEU A 6 -31.12 20.17 23.55
N LEU A 7 -30.98 21.23 24.36
CA LEU A 7 -29.71 21.61 24.99
C LEU A 7 -29.50 21.01 26.40
N LYS A 8 -30.40 20.13 26.87
CA LYS A 8 -30.22 19.42 28.15
C LYS A 8 -29.78 17.96 28.01
N ALA A 9 -29.73 17.40 26.80
CA ALA A 9 -29.26 16.03 26.56
C ALA A 9 -27.81 15.96 26.01
N ALA A 10 -27.20 17.09 25.66
CA ALA A 10 -25.90 17.15 24.99
C ALA A 10 -24.76 17.74 25.86
N GLY A 11 -24.98 17.88 27.17
CA GLY A 11 -24.13 18.70 28.03
C GLY A 11 -23.77 18.11 29.39
N VAL A 12 -23.49 16.80 29.48
CA VAL A 12 -22.64 16.20 30.53
C VAL A 12 -22.18 14.83 30.01
N MET A 13 -21.03 14.74 29.30
CA MET A 13 -20.27 13.49 29.10
C MET A 13 -18.83 13.79 28.62
N SER A 14 -18.29 14.95 28.98
CA SER A 14 -16.88 15.29 28.82
C SER A 14 -16.40 16.00 30.08
N ALA A 15 -15.27 15.53 30.61
CA ALA A 15 -14.60 15.96 31.84
C ALA A 15 -15.13 15.31 33.14
N SER A 16 -14.68 14.08 33.39
CA SER A 16 -14.30 13.68 34.74
C SER A 16 -12.92 13.01 34.67
N PRO A 17 -11.92 13.50 35.42
CA PRO A 17 -10.66 12.78 35.54
C PRO A 17 -10.96 11.51 36.35
N LEU A 18 -10.80 10.34 35.74
CA LEU A 18 -10.77 9.06 36.46
C LEU A 18 -9.45 8.99 37.27
N MET A 19 -9.34 9.83 38.29
CA MET A 19 -8.48 9.58 39.45
C MET A 19 -9.37 8.96 40.52
N GLY A 20 -9.23 7.66 40.77
CA GLY A 20 -9.88 7.05 41.93
C GLY A 20 -10.26 5.58 41.85
N VAL A 21 -9.46 4.70 41.25
CA VAL A 21 -9.30 3.33 41.76
C VAL A 21 -7.83 2.94 41.62
N ALA A 22 -7.00 3.47 42.52
CA ALA A 22 -5.71 2.88 42.84
C ALA A 22 -5.88 2.12 44.16
N SER A 23 -6.13 0.82 44.07
CA SER A 23 -5.60 -0.19 45.01
C SER A 23 -6.17 -1.57 44.68
N ALA A 24 -5.51 -2.26 43.77
CA ALA A 24 -5.11 -3.64 44.00
C ALA A 24 -3.84 -3.85 43.17
N LYS A 25 -2.72 -4.10 43.85
CA LYS A 25 -1.53 -4.69 43.21
C LYS A 25 -1.90 -6.11 42.76
N ALA A 26 -2.66 -6.23 41.68
CA ALA A 26 -2.56 -7.35 40.80
C ALA A 26 -1.44 -6.98 39.83
N GLY A 27 -0.33 -7.73 39.85
CA GLY A 27 0.63 -7.68 38.75
C GLY A 27 -0.12 -8.07 37.48
N THR A 28 -0.66 -7.08 36.78
CA THR A 28 -1.33 -7.29 35.50
C THR A 28 -0.20 -7.31 34.49
N SER A 29 0.24 -8.50 34.13
CA SER A 29 1.09 -8.68 32.95
C SER A 29 0.40 -7.97 31.79
N ASN A 30 1.11 -7.09 31.10
CA ASN A 30 0.62 -6.56 29.84
C ASN A 30 0.43 -7.75 28.88
N ALA A 31 -0.61 -7.78 28.04
CA ALA A 31 -0.78 -8.88 27.09
C ALA A 31 0.43 -9.06 26.16
N LEU A 32 1.24 -8.00 26.03
CA LEU A 32 2.48 -7.97 25.25
C LEU A 32 3.72 -8.48 26.02
N ASP A 33 3.61 -8.75 27.33
CA ASP A 33 4.70 -9.29 28.13
C ASP A 33 5.01 -10.72 27.66
N GLY A 34 6.12 -10.90 26.95
CA GLY A 34 6.47 -12.17 26.32
C GLY A 34 5.99 -12.33 24.88
N SER A 35 5.43 -11.29 24.26
CA SER A 35 5.08 -11.30 22.83
C SER A 35 6.28 -11.70 21.98
N SER A 36 6.07 -12.59 21.00
CA SER A 36 7.07 -12.98 20.02
C SER A 36 7.23 -11.95 18.88
N PHE A 37 6.42 -10.89 18.85
CA PHE A 37 6.43 -9.90 17.78
C PHE A 37 7.79 -9.16 17.67
N PRO A 38 8.33 -8.99 16.45
CA PRO A 38 9.59 -8.30 16.21
C PRO A 38 9.45 -6.79 16.33
N GLU A 39 9.81 -6.22 17.48
CA GLU A 39 9.75 -4.76 17.73
C GLU A 39 10.54 -3.94 16.68
N SER A 40 11.60 -4.53 16.12
CA SER A 40 12.46 -3.90 15.11
C SER A 40 11.75 -3.56 13.79
N ILE A 41 10.58 -4.14 13.50
CA ILE A 41 9.78 -3.78 12.32
C ILE A 41 9.30 -2.32 12.36
N MET A 42 9.16 -1.76 13.56
CA MET A 42 8.73 -0.38 13.77
C MET A 42 9.88 0.63 13.62
N VAL A 43 11.10 0.16 13.34
CA VAL A 43 12.32 0.96 13.35
C VAL A 43 13.07 0.76 12.05
N GLY A 44 13.40 1.85 11.37
CA GLY A 44 14.29 1.86 10.21
C GLY A 44 15.18 3.09 10.25
N ASP A 45 16.37 2.99 9.66
CA ASP A 45 17.31 4.12 9.65
C ASP A 45 16.79 5.26 8.77
N LEU A 46 16.97 6.50 9.22
CA LEU A 46 16.60 7.70 8.45
C LEU A 46 17.75 8.20 7.56
N SER A 47 18.82 7.41 7.43
CA SER A 47 19.97 7.67 6.56
C SER A 47 20.08 6.63 5.46
N ASP A 48 20.69 7.05 4.35
CA ASP A 48 21.04 6.17 3.24
C ASP A 48 22.13 5.19 3.71
N SER A 49 22.14 3.97 3.16
CA SER A 49 23.14 2.95 3.48
C SER A 49 23.43 2.05 2.28
N SER A 50 24.57 1.37 2.31
CA SER A 50 24.94 0.36 1.31
C SER A 50 25.84 -0.67 1.96
N GLY A 51 25.88 -1.87 1.39
CA GLY A 51 26.66 -2.96 1.92
C GLY A 51 26.46 -4.25 1.13
N VAL A 52 26.70 -5.37 1.79
CA VAL A 52 26.60 -6.70 1.19
C VAL A 52 25.83 -7.60 2.14
N LEU A 53 24.74 -8.19 1.68
CA LEU A 53 24.06 -9.27 2.39
C LEU A 53 24.86 -10.55 2.21
N SER A 54 25.15 -11.24 3.31
CA SER A 54 25.80 -12.55 3.29
C SER A 54 24.76 -13.66 3.36
N VAL A 55 25.05 -14.80 2.72
CA VAL A 55 24.30 -16.04 2.93
C VAL A 55 24.57 -16.52 4.35
N ILE A 56 23.56 -16.46 5.21
CA ILE A 56 23.66 -16.90 6.60
C ILE A 56 23.09 -18.31 6.82
N GLN A 57 22.29 -18.80 5.87
CA GLN A 57 21.76 -20.16 5.85
C GLN A 57 21.41 -20.56 4.41
N GLY A 58 21.62 -21.84 4.08
CA GLY A 58 21.29 -22.40 2.77
C GLY A 58 22.33 -22.06 1.69
N ILE A 59 21.90 -22.07 0.43
CA ILE A 59 22.75 -21.85 -0.75
C ILE A 59 22.01 -20.90 -1.70
N LEU A 60 22.63 -19.79 -2.07
CA LEU A 60 22.12 -18.90 -3.12
C LEU A 60 22.35 -19.56 -4.49
N PRO A 61 21.30 -19.90 -5.26
CA PRO A 61 21.48 -20.51 -6.57
C PRO A 61 22.14 -19.56 -7.58
N ASP A 62 23.02 -20.11 -8.41
CA ASP A 62 23.77 -19.39 -9.44
C ASP A 62 22.89 -18.64 -10.43
N ASP A 63 21.68 -19.16 -10.67
CA ASP A 63 20.72 -18.63 -11.63
C ASP A 63 19.68 -17.69 -11.01
N VAL A 64 19.77 -17.36 -9.71
CA VAL A 64 19.09 -16.18 -9.13
C VAL A 64 19.84 -14.95 -9.62
N ILE A 65 19.31 -14.18 -10.58
CA ILE A 65 19.97 -13.05 -11.25
C ILE A 65 18.97 -11.92 -11.50
N GLY A 66 19.35 -10.68 -11.27
CA GLY A 66 18.49 -9.52 -11.45
C GLY A 66 18.59 -8.57 -10.27
N HIS A 67 17.52 -7.81 -10.05
CA HIS A 67 17.46 -6.80 -9.01
C HIS A 67 16.09 -6.80 -8.33
N LEU A 68 16.09 -6.80 -7.00
CA LEU A 68 14.89 -6.57 -6.19
C LEU A 68 14.90 -5.12 -5.72
N LEU A 69 13.81 -4.39 -5.90
CA LEU A 69 13.58 -3.07 -5.31
C LEU A 69 12.42 -3.16 -4.34
N MET A 70 12.57 -2.71 -3.09
CA MET A 70 11.58 -2.86 -2.03
C MET A 70 11.35 -1.54 -1.32
N ALA A 71 10.11 -1.09 -1.27
CA ALA A 71 9.71 0.10 -0.54
C ALA A 71 9.34 -0.21 0.91
N GLU A 72 9.51 0.79 1.78
CA GLU A 72 9.17 0.70 3.21
C GLU A 72 8.56 2.01 3.73
N GLY A 73 7.89 1.93 4.87
CA GLY A 73 7.33 3.08 5.57
C GLY A 73 7.82 3.17 7.02
N ILE A 74 8.52 4.26 7.33
CA ILE A 74 9.13 4.49 8.65
C ILE A 74 8.29 5.46 9.48
N PRO A 75 7.75 5.04 10.65
CA PRO A 75 6.96 5.92 11.49
C PRO A 75 7.84 7.00 12.17
N LEU A 76 7.67 8.26 11.77
CA LEU A 76 8.37 9.40 12.38
C LEU A 76 7.88 9.83 13.77
N ALA A 77 6.71 9.36 14.21
CA ALA A 77 6.12 9.73 15.50
C ALA A 77 5.22 8.62 16.04
N SER A 78 4.91 8.66 17.34
CA SER A 78 3.91 7.74 17.92
C SER A 78 2.56 7.87 17.21
N ASN A 79 1.92 6.73 17.00
CA ASN A 79 0.67 6.59 16.24
C ASN A 79 0.77 6.87 14.73
N HIS A 80 1.96 7.12 14.17
CA HIS A 80 2.10 7.26 12.73
C HIS A 80 1.94 5.89 12.06
N LEU A 81 0.91 5.74 11.23
CA LEU A 81 0.60 4.51 10.51
C LEU A 81 1.80 4.09 9.65
N THR A 82 2.37 2.91 9.93
CA THR A 82 3.63 2.49 9.28
C THR A 82 3.54 2.37 7.75
N PRO A 83 2.47 1.81 7.13
CA PRO A 83 2.30 1.87 5.67
C PRO A 83 2.41 3.27 5.04
N ASN A 84 2.03 4.32 5.78
CA ASN A 84 2.10 5.72 5.33
C ASN A 84 3.34 6.47 5.85
N GLY A 85 4.31 5.73 6.39
CA GLY A 85 5.53 6.27 6.97
C GLY A 85 6.43 6.98 5.96
N LYS A 86 7.52 7.56 6.47
CA LYS A 86 8.57 8.13 5.61
C LYS A 86 9.17 7.03 4.74
N GLY A 87 9.26 7.28 3.44
CA GLY A 87 9.69 6.29 2.47
C GLY A 87 11.20 6.06 2.42
N ALA A 88 11.61 4.80 2.28
CA ALA A 88 12.92 4.42 1.78
C ALA A 88 12.77 3.31 0.73
N LEU A 89 13.78 3.18 -0.13
CA LEU A 89 13.86 2.19 -1.18
C LEU A 89 15.15 1.39 -1.02
N THR A 90 15.02 0.07 -0.87
CA THR A 90 16.15 -0.86 -0.81
C THR A 90 16.25 -1.62 -2.13
N ARG A 91 17.43 -1.62 -2.76
CA ARG A 91 17.76 -2.43 -3.92
C ARG A 91 18.75 -3.53 -3.54
N LEU A 92 18.46 -4.77 -3.94
CA LEU A 92 19.40 -5.90 -3.90
C LEU A 92 19.87 -6.23 -5.31
N ASP A 93 21.17 -6.42 -5.49
CA ASP A 93 21.81 -6.65 -6.78
C ASP A 93 22.31 -8.10 -6.90
N PHE A 94 21.50 -8.98 -7.49
CA PHE A 94 21.87 -10.39 -7.68
C PHE A 94 22.76 -10.59 -8.91
N THR A 95 22.60 -9.77 -9.94
CA THR A 95 23.46 -9.79 -11.14
C THR A 95 24.82 -9.15 -10.87
N GLY A 96 25.88 -9.75 -11.42
CA GLY A 96 27.23 -9.18 -11.36
C GLY A 96 27.97 -9.39 -10.04
N ARG A 97 27.44 -10.25 -9.16
CA ARG A 97 28.11 -10.67 -7.92
C ARG A 97 29.42 -11.44 -8.20
N SER A 98 30.39 -11.30 -7.30
CA SER A 98 31.71 -11.95 -7.40
C SER A 98 31.70 -13.42 -6.95
N ASN A 99 30.72 -13.82 -6.15
CA ASN A 99 30.54 -15.17 -5.61
C ASN A 99 29.04 -15.41 -5.27
N ASN A 100 28.66 -16.66 -4.97
CA ASN A 100 27.28 -17.03 -4.59
C ASN A 100 27.06 -17.06 -3.07
N SER A 101 27.81 -16.25 -2.32
CA SER A 101 27.65 -16.06 -0.87
C SER A 101 27.30 -14.62 -0.48
N GLU A 102 27.27 -13.71 -1.43
CA GLU A 102 27.17 -12.27 -1.19
C GLU A 102 26.27 -11.58 -2.23
N VAL A 103 25.40 -10.68 -1.75
CA VAL A 103 24.49 -9.87 -2.58
C VAL A 103 24.61 -8.40 -2.16
N PRO A 104 25.18 -7.52 -3.00
CA PRO A 104 25.21 -6.09 -2.72
C PRO A 104 23.82 -5.50 -2.50
N TYR A 105 23.72 -4.53 -1.59
CA TYR A 105 22.51 -3.74 -1.41
C TYR A 105 22.82 -2.24 -1.40
N THR A 106 21.84 -1.46 -1.85
CA THR A 106 21.80 -0.01 -1.69
C THR A 106 20.44 0.37 -1.12
N ARG A 107 20.41 1.20 -0.09
CA ARG A 107 19.19 1.75 0.50
C ARG A 107 19.25 3.26 0.50
N LYS A 108 18.23 3.93 -0.04
CA LYS A 108 18.11 5.39 0.00
C LYS A 108 16.76 5.83 0.53
N MET A 109 16.74 6.96 1.24
CA MET A 109 15.50 7.63 1.57
C MET A 109 14.81 8.13 0.30
N ILE A 110 13.49 7.95 0.21
CA ILE A 110 12.67 8.49 -0.88
C ILE A 110 12.48 9.98 -0.62
N ARG A 111 13.14 10.80 -1.43
CA ARG A 111 13.19 12.26 -1.28
C ARG A 111 12.40 12.95 -2.39
N THR A 112 11.07 12.97 -2.26
CA THR A 112 10.21 13.88 -3.05
C THR A 112 10.43 15.33 -2.61
N ALA A 113 9.91 16.31 -3.36
CA ALA A 113 10.01 17.71 -2.98
C ALA A 113 9.42 18.02 -1.60
N SER A 114 8.26 17.42 -1.28
CA SER A 114 7.64 17.54 0.04
C SER A 114 8.47 16.85 1.14
N ALA A 115 9.08 15.71 0.86
CA ALA A 115 9.95 15.00 1.81
C ALA A 115 11.22 15.78 2.14
N ILE A 116 11.87 16.37 1.14
CA ILE A 116 13.03 17.26 1.33
C ILE A 116 12.63 18.47 2.18
N MET A 117 11.47 19.07 1.90
CA MET A 117 10.96 20.21 2.65
C MET A 117 10.66 19.85 4.12
N GLN A 118 10.15 18.64 4.39
CA GLN A 118 9.90 18.16 5.75
C GLN A 118 11.18 17.86 6.54
N GLU A 119 12.28 17.53 5.86
CA GLU A 119 13.59 17.32 6.50
C GLU A 119 14.21 18.62 7.03
N GLN A 120 13.69 19.78 6.62
CA GLN A 120 14.18 21.09 7.05
C GLN A 120 13.59 21.52 8.39
N ASP A 121 14.29 22.42 9.09
CA ASP A 121 13.84 22.99 10.37
C ASP A 121 12.77 24.09 10.15
N LEU A 122 11.62 23.68 9.64
CA LEU A 122 10.46 24.55 9.43
C LEU A 122 9.67 24.75 10.73
N THR A 123 9.21 25.98 10.94
CA THR A 123 8.47 26.38 12.14
C THR A 123 7.15 27.10 11.79
N GLY A 124 6.32 27.34 12.80
CA GLY A 124 5.05 28.06 12.62
C GLY A 124 4.11 27.37 11.63
N PHE A 125 3.53 28.15 10.71
CA PHE A 125 2.59 27.68 9.69
C PHE A 125 3.24 26.94 8.52
N ASP A 126 4.58 26.93 8.42
CA ASP A 126 5.30 26.18 7.39
C ASP A 126 5.59 24.73 7.83
N LYS A 127 5.56 24.45 9.14
CA LYS A 127 5.85 23.12 9.70
C LYS A 127 4.79 22.09 9.32
N PHE A 128 5.24 20.91 8.90
CA PHE A 128 4.39 19.73 8.73
C PHE A 128 4.04 19.08 10.08
N ASN A 129 2.76 18.84 10.30
CA ASN A 129 2.25 18.18 11.51
C ASN A 129 1.50 16.91 11.14
N LEU A 130 1.66 15.87 11.95
CA LEU A 130 0.94 14.61 11.80
C LEU A 130 -0.52 14.80 12.22
N LEU A 131 -1.43 14.62 11.27
CA LEU A 131 -2.87 14.67 11.46
C LEU A 131 -3.46 13.26 11.50
N GLY A 132 -4.23 12.95 12.54
CA GLY A 132 -4.89 11.66 12.70
C GLY A 132 -3.99 10.43 12.84
N GLY A 133 -2.67 10.62 12.82
CA GLY A 133 -1.71 9.53 12.73
C GLY A 133 -1.51 8.99 11.30
N THR A 134 -2.09 9.62 10.27
CA THR A 134 -2.12 9.05 8.91
C THR A 134 -1.43 9.94 7.88
N ILE A 135 -1.52 11.26 8.01
CA ILE A 135 -1.05 12.21 6.98
C ILE A 135 -0.31 13.36 7.67
N TYR A 136 0.82 13.79 7.09
CA TYR A 136 1.48 15.03 7.48
C TYR A 136 1.01 16.18 6.59
N SER A 137 0.68 17.33 7.19
CA SER A 137 0.31 18.53 6.45
C SER A 137 0.85 19.82 7.08
N SER A 138 1.04 20.83 6.25
CA SER A 138 1.48 22.18 6.59
C SER A 138 0.43 23.20 6.12
N PRO A 139 -0.05 24.10 7.00
CA PRO A 139 -1.02 25.13 6.62
C PRO A 139 -0.59 26.01 5.43
N ASN A 140 0.71 26.27 5.27
CA ASN A 140 1.23 27.09 4.18
C ASN A 140 1.73 26.29 2.97
N LEU A 141 2.11 25.02 3.15
CA LEU A 141 2.78 24.25 2.09
C LEU A 141 1.91 23.13 1.50
N GLY A 142 0.87 22.68 2.21
CA GLY A 142 0.00 21.59 1.78
C GLY A 142 0.38 20.24 2.40
N PHE A 143 0.35 19.15 1.63
CA PHE A 143 0.39 17.78 2.13
C PHE A 143 1.68 17.03 1.78
N MET A 144 2.05 16.08 2.63
CA MET A 144 3.21 15.21 2.40
C MET A 144 2.92 14.12 1.38
N ASN A 145 3.87 13.93 0.47
CA ASN A 145 3.92 12.82 -0.47
C ASN A 145 5.20 12.01 -0.25
N TYR A 146 5.11 10.90 0.48
CA TYR A 146 6.27 10.04 0.73
C TYR A 146 6.61 9.08 -0.42
N CYS A 147 5.73 8.89 -1.41
CA CYS A 147 5.96 7.99 -2.53
C CYS A 147 6.46 6.59 -2.10
N ASN A 148 5.91 6.03 -1.02
CA ASN A 148 6.47 4.86 -0.36
C ASN A 148 5.67 3.56 -0.57
N THR A 149 4.65 3.55 -1.44
CA THR A 149 3.76 2.39 -1.59
C THR A 149 4.38 1.33 -2.49
N ALA A 150 4.59 1.61 -3.78
CA ALA A 150 5.10 0.62 -4.72
C ALA A 150 6.13 1.17 -5.72
N PRO A 151 7.27 0.46 -5.92
CA PRO A 151 8.11 0.64 -7.09
C PRO A 151 7.48 -0.03 -8.32
N ASN A 152 7.55 0.62 -9.47
CA ASN A 152 6.96 0.18 -10.73
C ASN A 152 7.99 0.27 -11.85
N TYR A 153 8.03 -0.73 -12.73
CA TYR A 153 8.82 -0.67 -13.96
C TYR A 153 8.01 -0.09 -15.10
N MET A 154 8.54 0.93 -15.75
CA MET A 154 7.84 1.63 -16.84
C MET A 154 8.31 1.18 -18.22
N GLY A 155 9.30 0.29 -18.32
CA GLY A 155 10.01 0.01 -19.58
C GLY A 155 11.20 0.94 -19.82
N ASP A 156 12.12 0.55 -20.70
CA ASP A 156 13.26 1.37 -21.15
C ASP A 156 14.10 2.00 -20.01
N ASN A 157 14.40 1.21 -18.98
CA ASN A 157 15.12 1.63 -17.77
C ASN A 157 14.50 2.83 -17.03
N ARG A 158 13.19 3.06 -17.20
CA ARG A 158 12.42 4.05 -16.43
C ARG A 158 11.61 3.34 -15.34
N PHE A 159 11.52 3.97 -14.18
CA PHE A 159 10.90 3.42 -12.99
C PHE A 159 10.12 4.52 -12.26
N ALA A 160 9.03 4.13 -11.60
CA ALA A 160 8.18 5.05 -10.83
C ALA A 160 7.90 4.54 -9.42
N MET A 161 7.87 5.45 -8.46
CA MET A 161 7.28 5.23 -7.14
C MET A 161 5.85 5.77 -7.12
N SER A 162 4.92 4.95 -6.66
CA SER A 162 3.50 5.33 -6.46
C SER A 162 3.16 5.49 -4.97
N TYR A 163 2.10 6.25 -4.73
CA TYR A 163 1.52 6.46 -3.39
C TYR A 163 0.08 6.94 -3.53
N GLU A 164 -0.85 6.29 -2.82
CA GLU A 164 -2.29 6.59 -2.95
C GLU A 164 -2.66 8.03 -2.55
N GLY A 165 -1.84 8.65 -1.70
CA GLY A 165 -2.03 10.01 -1.18
C GLY A 165 -1.25 11.10 -1.89
N GLY A 166 -0.73 10.86 -3.10
CA GLY A 166 0.03 11.86 -3.84
C GLY A 166 0.27 11.54 -5.32
N MET A 167 0.97 12.45 -5.99
CA MET A 167 1.44 12.24 -7.37
C MET A 167 2.58 11.20 -7.39
N PRO A 168 2.60 10.26 -8.34
CA PRO A 168 3.75 9.38 -8.53
C PRO A 168 5.01 10.17 -8.93
N TYR A 169 6.18 9.57 -8.73
CA TYR A 169 7.47 10.14 -9.14
C TYR A 169 8.30 9.12 -9.89
N GLU A 170 9.01 9.54 -10.93
CA GLU A 170 10.08 8.73 -11.51
C GLU A 170 11.32 8.74 -10.60
N PHE A 171 12.06 7.63 -10.61
CA PHE A 171 13.37 7.50 -9.97
C PHE A 171 14.37 6.78 -10.89
N ASP A 172 15.66 7.03 -10.67
CA ASP A 172 16.72 6.31 -11.37
C ASP A 172 17.06 5.03 -10.59
N ALA A 173 16.86 3.86 -11.18
CA ALA A 173 17.08 2.59 -10.50
C ALA A 173 18.57 2.28 -10.21
N THR A 174 19.52 2.97 -10.85
CA THR A 174 20.97 2.80 -10.59
C THR A 174 21.43 3.60 -9.37
N THR A 175 20.83 4.77 -9.11
CA THR A 175 21.19 5.63 -7.97
C THR A 175 20.16 5.64 -6.85
N LEU A 176 18.93 5.17 -7.10
CA LEU A 176 17.73 5.28 -6.27
C LEU A 176 17.29 6.72 -5.97
N GLU A 177 17.69 7.68 -6.79
CA GLU A 177 17.31 9.09 -6.61
C GLU A 177 16.04 9.42 -7.38
N MET A 178 15.18 10.23 -6.75
CA MET A 178 13.98 10.77 -7.38
C MET A 178 14.37 11.74 -8.51
N VAL A 179 13.71 11.61 -9.65
CA VAL A 179 14.05 12.34 -10.88
C VAL A 179 13.08 13.47 -11.15
N THR A 180 11.78 13.18 -11.20
CA THR A 180 10.73 14.13 -11.60
C THR A 180 9.36 13.58 -11.17
N PRO A 181 8.39 14.40 -10.75
CA PRO A 181 7.01 13.95 -10.59
C PRO A 181 6.42 13.53 -11.94
N ILE A 182 5.47 12.60 -11.92
CA ILE A 182 4.75 12.16 -13.13
C ILE A 182 3.55 13.09 -13.36
N GLY A 183 3.51 13.73 -14.53
CA GLY A 183 2.56 14.78 -14.87
C GLY A 183 2.94 16.14 -14.30
N GLU A 184 2.39 17.18 -14.90
CA GLU A 184 2.39 18.52 -14.33
C GLU A 184 1.42 18.60 -13.15
N VAL A 185 1.69 19.50 -12.21
CA VAL A 185 0.92 19.60 -10.97
C VAL A 185 -0.55 19.94 -11.22
N ASP A 186 -0.83 20.74 -12.25
CA ASP A 186 -2.17 21.20 -12.65
C ASP A 186 -2.95 20.18 -13.50
N GLU A 187 -2.29 19.16 -14.04
CA GLU A 187 -2.97 18.03 -14.69
C GLU A 187 -3.71 17.16 -13.67
N TRP A 188 -3.23 17.14 -12.41
CA TRP A 188 -3.87 16.48 -11.29
C TRP A 188 -4.95 17.35 -10.67
N LYS A 189 -6.12 16.76 -10.40
CA LYS A 189 -7.20 17.44 -9.67
C LYS A 189 -7.04 17.19 -8.18
N SER A 190 -7.22 18.25 -7.38
CA SER A 190 -7.26 18.17 -5.91
C SER A 190 -8.29 17.15 -5.47
N SER A 191 -7.94 16.33 -4.49
CA SER A 191 -8.87 15.37 -3.91
C SER A 191 -9.74 15.97 -2.81
N LEU A 192 -9.49 17.24 -2.43
CA LEU A 192 -10.26 17.91 -1.39
C LEU A 192 -11.71 18.16 -1.84
N PRO A 193 -12.67 18.18 -0.91
CA PRO A 193 -14.02 18.65 -1.21
C PRO A 193 -14.02 20.09 -1.72
N PRO A 194 -14.93 20.48 -2.63
CA PRO A 194 -14.94 21.83 -3.22
C PRO A 194 -14.96 22.97 -2.19
N LEU A 195 -15.70 22.82 -1.08
CA LEU A 195 -15.73 23.83 -0.02
C LEU A 195 -14.35 24.01 0.64
N LEU A 196 -13.65 22.90 0.93
CA LEU A 196 -12.33 22.95 1.54
C LEU A 196 -11.30 23.45 0.53
N GLU A 197 -11.36 22.96 -0.70
CA GLU A 197 -10.51 23.39 -1.82
C GLU A 197 -10.58 24.92 -2.02
N ASN A 198 -11.78 25.50 -2.07
CA ASN A 198 -11.98 26.95 -2.19
C ASN A 198 -11.43 27.77 -1.01
N LEU A 199 -11.18 27.12 0.13
CA LEU A 199 -10.57 27.74 1.32
C LEU A 199 -9.07 27.47 1.40
N THR A 200 -8.51 26.64 0.51
CA THR A 200 -7.08 26.37 0.50
C THR A 200 -6.31 27.54 -0.10
N PRO A 201 -5.17 27.93 0.50
CA PRO A 201 -4.29 28.94 -0.07
C PRO A 201 -3.78 28.54 -1.46
N GLU A 202 -3.95 29.41 -2.46
CA GLU A 202 -3.42 29.18 -3.81
C GLU A 202 -1.89 29.02 -3.83
N LYS A 203 -1.20 29.52 -2.81
CA LYS A 203 0.25 29.39 -2.63
C LYS A 203 0.72 27.97 -2.28
N TRP A 204 -0.15 27.00 -2.02
CA TRP A 204 0.31 25.65 -1.67
C TRP A 204 1.23 25.04 -2.73
N LEU A 205 2.37 24.51 -2.27
CA LEU A 205 3.34 23.80 -3.11
C LEU A 205 2.94 22.34 -3.32
N PHE A 206 2.23 21.75 -2.36
CA PHE A 206 1.93 20.33 -2.33
C PHE A 206 0.42 20.12 -2.18
N PRO A 207 -0.34 20.17 -3.29
CA PRO A 207 -1.78 19.92 -3.25
C PRO A 207 -2.07 18.47 -2.81
N GLN A 208 -3.23 18.25 -2.17
CA GLN A 208 -3.65 16.88 -1.88
C GLN A 208 -4.17 16.25 -3.17
N VAL A 209 -3.40 15.31 -3.71
CA VAL A 209 -3.80 14.46 -4.83
C VAL A 209 -4.05 13.07 -4.29
N ARG A 210 -5.05 12.36 -4.83
CA ARG A 210 -5.21 10.91 -4.59
C ARG A 210 -5.16 10.16 -5.90
N THR A 211 -4.42 9.06 -5.88
CA THR A 211 -4.16 8.16 -7.01
C THR A 211 -4.26 6.71 -6.54
N THR A 212 -4.09 5.76 -7.46
CA THR A 212 -3.96 4.34 -7.09
C THR A 212 -2.54 4.02 -6.63
N GLY A 213 -2.41 3.04 -5.73
CA GLY A 213 -1.12 2.47 -5.35
C GLY A 213 -0.47 1.68 -6.49
N HIS A 214 -1.26 1.16 -7.43
CA HIS A 214 -0.81 0.29 -8.51
C HIS A 214 -1.24 0.81 -9.89
N PRO A 215 -0.60 1.87 -10.42
CA PRO A 215 -0.80 2.26 -11.82
C PRO A 215 -0.31 1.16 -12.76
N PHE A 216 -0.99 0.98 -13.89
CA PHE A 216 -0.63 -0.05 -14.86
C PHE A 216 0.22 0.54 -15.99
N PHE A 217 1.51 0.22 -15.99
CA PHE A 217 2.43 0.56 -17.08
C PHE A 217 2.41 -0.56 -18.13
N ASP A 218 1.67 -0.37 -19.21
CA ASP A 218 1.53 -1.33 -20.29
C ASP A 218 2.79 -1.35 -21.16
N LEU A 219 3.60 -2.40 -21.05
CA LEU A 219 4.82 -2.53 -21.83
C LEU A 219 4.57 -2.92 -23.30
N GLU A 220 3.37 -3.43 -23.63
CA GLU A 220 2.98 -3.77 -25.00
C GLU A 220 2.61 -2.50 -25.78
N THR A 221 1.77 -1.64 -25.18
CA THR A 221 1.30 -0.42 -25.85
C THR A 221 2.16 0.81 -25.56
N GLY A 222 2.98 0.76 -24.51
CA GLY A 222 3.79 1.88 -24.06
C GLY A 222 3.00 2.98 -23.35
N ASN A 223 1.78 2.69 -22.89
CA ASN A 223 0.96 3.63 -22.13
C ASN A 223 0.95 3.30 -20.63
N CYS A 224 0.69 4.31 -19.80
CA CYS A 224 0.32 4.16 -18.40
C CYS A 224 -1.19 4.40 -18.26
N ILE A 225 -1.86 3.52 -17.53
CA ILE A 225 -3.24 3.70 -17.08
C ILE A 225 -3.21 3.92 -15.56
N THR A 226 -3.77 5.04 -15.13
CA THR A 226 -3.91 5.38 -13.71
C THR A 226 -5.22 6.13 -13.48
N ILE A 227 -5.47 6.52 -12.22
CA ILE A 227 -6.64 7.30 -11.85
C ILE A 227 -6.27 8.47 -10.94
N ASN A 228 -7.16 9.46 -10.92
CA ASN A 228 -7.18 10.52 -9.93
C ASN A 228 -8.60 10.66 -9.37
N TYR A 229 -8.77 10.68 -8.06
CA TYR A 229 -10.10 10.69 -7.44
C TYR A 229 -10.17 11.59 -6.20
N GLY A 230 -11.39 11.99 -5.82
CA GLY A 230 -11.62 12.80 -4.63
C GLY A 230 -12.90 13.62 -4.68
N GLY A 231 -12.93 14.74 -3.96
CA GLY A 231 -14.09 15.65 -3.91
C GLY A 231 -15.21 15.25 -2.94
N ASN A 232 -15.09 14.10 -2.28
CA ASN A 232 -16.12 13.54 -1.40
C ASN A 232 -16.11 14.17 0.00
N ILE A 233 -17.30 14.47 0.52
CA ILE A 233 -17.49 14.86 1.92
C ILE A 233 -17.98 13.61 2.68
N GLY A 234 -17.07 12.97 3.43
CA GLY A 234 -17.36 11.65 3.99
C GLY A 234 -17.67 10.66 2.86
N ASP A 235 -18.79 9.93 3.00
CA ASP A 235 -19.21 8.94 1.99
C ASP A 235 -20.15 9.52 0.92
N SER A 236 -20.41 10.84 0.95
CA SER A 236 -21.29 11.49 -0.02
C SER A 236 -20.55 11.75 -1.33
N GLY A 237 -20.98 11.06 -2.39
CA GLY A 237 -20.50 11.23 -3.76
C GLY A 237 -21.03 12.46 -4.51
N SER A 238 -21.81 13.34 -3.88
CA SER A 238 -22.48 14.48 -4.55
C SER A 238 -21.54 15.44 -5.29
N SER A 239 -20.29 15.54 -4.85
CA SER A 239 -19.19 16.28 -5.49
C SER A 239 -17.99 15.39 -5.82
N GLY A 240 -18.18 14.08 -5.70
CA GLY A 240 -17.16 13.08 -5.96
C GLY A 240 -16.80 12.99 -7.42
N PHE A 241 -15.56 12.59 -7.67
CA PHE A 241 -15.10 12.25 -9.01
C PHE A 241 -14.12 11.09 -8.98
N ILE A 242 -14.07 10.36 -10.10
CA ILE A 242 -12.95 9.55 -10.54
C ILE A 242 -12.60 10.00 -11.95
N ARG A 243 -11.33 10.31 -12.19
CA ARG A 243 -10.77 10.55 -13.51
C ARG A 243 -9.93 9.35 -13.90
N LEU A 244 -10.26 8.74 -15.04
CA LEU A 244 -9.36 7.82 -15.72
C LEU A 244 -8.28 8.63 -16.43
N ILE A 245 -7.03 8.23 -16.30
CA ILE A 245 -5.88 8.89 -16.95
C ILE A 245 -5.16 7.86 -17.83
N ARG A 246 -4.90 8.25 -19.08
CA ARG A 246 -3.96 7.60 -19.98
C ARG A 246 -2.78 8.53 -20.20
N TRP A 247 -1.57 8.00 -20.09
CA TRP A 247 -0.34 8.74 -20.34
C TRP A 247 0.60 7.95 -21.24
N ASP A 248 1.11 8.58 -22.29
CA ASP A 248 2.06 8.00 -23.25
C ASP A 248 3.50 7.92 -22.71
N ARG A 249 3.74 8.43 -21.49
CA ARG A 249 5.04 8.57 -20.82
C ARG A 249 5.92 9.70 -21.36
N GLU A 250 5.37 10.62 -22.15
CA GLU A 250 6.08 11.74 -22.77
C GLU A 250 5.33 13.08 -22.67
N GLY A 251 4.05 13.11 -23.05
CA GLY A 251 3.26 14.32 -23.15
C GLY A 251 2.35 14.56 -21.95
N ALA A 252 1.36 15.43 -22.18
CA ALA A 252 0.27 15.70 -21.25
C ALA A 252 -0.64 14.47 -21.09
N PHE A 253 -1.33 14.39 -19.96
CA PHE A 253 -2.33 13.38 -19.70
C PHE A 253 -3.55 13.54 -20.59
N GLU A 254 -4.01 12.42 -21.13
CA GLU A 254 -5.39 12.28 -21.56
C GLU A 254 -6.22 11.81 -20.38
N SER A 255 -7.36 12.47 -20.12
CA SER A 255 -8.17 12.14 -18.95
C SER A 255 -9.66 12.28 -19.20
N TRP A 256 -10.43 11.42 -18.56
CA TRP A 256 -11.88 11.38 -18.67
C TRP A 256 -12.50 11.27 -17.28
N ASN A 257 -13.49 12.10 -16.98
CA ASN A 257 -14.33 11.89 -15.80
C ASN A 257 -15.21 10.66 -16.02
N ILE A 258 -15.13 9.70 -15.11
CA ILE A 258 -15.94 8.49 -15.17
C ILE A 258 -17.36 8.81 -14.75
N ARG A 259 -18.34 8.38 -15.56
CA ARG A 259 -19.76 8.50 -15.27
C ARG A 259 -20.48 7.18 -15.45
N ASP A 260 -21.55 6.98 -14.69
CA ASP A 260 -22.48 5.88 -14.96
C ASP A 260 -23.33 6.15 -16.22
N ARG A 261 -24.12 5.16 -16.63
CA ARG A 261 -25.02 5.28 -17.80
C ARG A 261 -26.15 6.29 -17.62
N GLN A 262 -26.44 6.70 -16.39
CA GLN A 262 -27.43 7.72 -16.06
C GLN A 262 -26.81 9.13 -16.08
N GLY A 263 -25.49 9.23 -16.26
CA GLY A 263 -24.75 10.49 -16.32
C GLY A 263 -24.29 11.00 -14.96
N ASN A 264 -24.43 10.22 -13.89
CA ASN A 264 -23.93 10.57 -12.56
C ASN A 264 -22.41 10.35 -12.51
N ASN A 265 -21.70 11.14 -11.71
CA ASN A 265 -20.27 10.95 -11.51
C ASN A 265 -19.99 9.67 -10.72
N ALA A 266 -18.98 8.93 -11.15
CA ALA A 266 -18.35 7.92 -10.32
C ALA A 266 -17.56 8.57 -9.19
N TYR A 267 -17.50 7.90 -8.03
CA TYR A 267 -16.73 8.35 -6.88
C TYR A 267 -16.25 7.15 -6.04
N ILE A 268 -15.27 7.39 -5.17
CA ILE A 268 -14.70 6.41 -4.24
C ILE A 268 -14.84 6.92 -2.80
N ALA A 269 -15.59 6.24 -1.94
CA ALA A 269 -15.73 6.65 -0.54
C ALA A 269 -14.53 6.24 0.32
N ALA A 270 -13.95 5.07 0.07
CA ALA A 270 -12.76 4.55 0.74
C ALA A 270 -11.45 4.90 -0.01
N SER A 271 -10.74 3.90 -0.53
CA SER A 271 -9.56 4.06 -1.38
C SER A 271 -9.66 3.18 -2.64
N SER A 272 -8.77 3.41 -3.60
CA SER A 272 -8.60 2.55 -4.77
C SER A 272 -7.15 2.10 -4.82
N HIS A 273 -6.82 1.09 -4.03
CA HIS A 273 -5.46 0.60 -3.88
C HIS A 273 -4.91 -0.01 -5.17
N SER A 274 -5.73 -0.81 -5.85
CA SER A 274 -5.36 -1.55 -7.08
C SER A 274 -6.26 -1.21 -8.27
N LEU A 275 -5.74 -1.40 -9.48
CA LEU A 275 -6.48 -1.36 -10.74
C LEU A 275 -6.45 -2.73 -11.44
N GLY A 276 -7.55 -3.10 -12.08
CA GLY A 276 -7.60 -4.21 -13.03
C GLY A 276 -7.43 -3.66 -14.44
N VAL A 277 -6.52 -4.22 -15.23
CA VAL A 277 -6.36 -3.86 -16.64
C VAL A 277 -6.24 -5.12 -17.45
N THR A 278 -7.15 -5.30 -18.40
CA THR A 278 -7.15 -6.42 -19.34
C THR A 278 -6.81 -5.90 -20.73
N ARG A 279 -6.86 -6.77 -21.74
CA ARG A 279 -6.69 -6.35 -23.13
C ARG A 279 -7.73 -5.33 -23.56
N ASN A 280 -9.00 -5.51 -23.18
CA ASN A 280 -10.11 -4.69 -23.64
C ASN A 280 -10.78 -3.81 -22.58
N HIS A 281 -10.52 -4.04 -21.28
CA HIS A 281 -11.21 -3.38 -20.18
C HIS A 281 -10.27 -2.83 -19.11
N ILE A 282 -10.80 -1.90 -18.31
CA ILE A 282 -10.17 -1.35 -17.11
C ILE A 282 -11.20 -1.46 -15.98
N ILE A 283 -10.76 -1.86 -14.80
CA ILE A 283 -11.58 -1.98 -13.60
C ILE A 283 -10.97 -1.12 -12.50
N VAL A 284 -11.74 -0.15 -12.01
CA VAL A 284 -11.38 0.63 -10.83
C VAL A 284 -12.07 -0.01 -9.63
N PHE A 285 -11.30 -0.42 -8.63
CA PHE A 285 -11.83 -1.03 -7.41
C PHE A 285 -11.86 -0.02 -6.28
N GLU A 286 -13.01 0.14 -5.62
CA GLU A 286 -13.05 0.73 -4.29
C GLU A 286 -12.72 -0.36 -3.28
N THR A 287 -11.47 -0.35 -2.85
CA THR A 287 -10.89 -1.35 -1.96
C THR A 287 -11.28 -1.13 -0.51
N ALA A 288 -11.30 -2.21 0.25
CA ALA A 288 -11.58 -2.25 1.67
C ALA A 288 -10.36 -1.73 2.47
N ALA A 289 -10.00 -0.47 2.22
CA ALA A 289 -8.99 0.30 2.93
C ALA A 289 -9.58 1.71 3.14
N ARG A 290 -10.20 1.90 4.30
CA ARG A 290 -11.02 3.05 4.62
C ARG A 290 -10.34 3.91 5.68
N VAL A 291 -9.89 5.10 5.27
CA VAL A 291 -9.44 6.13 6.22
C VAL A 291 -10.63 7.06 6.50
N GLU A 292 -11.15 7.09 7.73
CA GLU A 292 -12.24 8.02 8.05
C GLU A 292 -11.77 9.47 7.93
N SER A 293 -12.55 10.31 7.26
CA SER A 293 -12.24 11.74 7.15
C SER A 293 -12.12 12.42 8.53
N THR A 294 -12.88 11.95 9.52
CA THR A 294 -12.81 12.45 10.90
C THR A 294 -11.54 12.00 11.63
N ARG A 295 -10.77 11.03 11.10
CA ARG A 295 -9.46 10.64 11.63
C ARG A 295 -8.49 11.80 11.57
N ILE A 296 -8.51 12.57 10.47
CA ILE A 296 -7.63 13.72 10.24
C ILE A 296 -7.76 14.76 11.35
N ILE A 297 -8.97 14.96 11.89
CA ILE A 297 -9.24 15.89 13.01
C ILE A 297 -9.12 15.23 14.41
N GLY A 298 -8.58 14.01 14.48
CA GLY A 298 -8.18 13.33 15.72
C GLY A 298 -9.20 12.37 16.32
N THR A 299 -10.34 12.11 15.67
CA THR A 299 -11.26 11.07 16.15
C THR A 299 -10.63 9.67 16.00
N ARG A 300 -11.04 8.74 16.85
CA ARG A 300 -10.65 7.31 16.76
C ARG A 300 -11.87 6.43 16.53
N ILE A 301 -12.90 6.96 15.86
CA ILE A 301 -14.10 6.19 15.54
C ILE A 301 -13.74 5.28 14.36
N VAL A 302 -14.06 4.01 14.48
CA VAL A 302 -13.89 3.01 13.42
C VAL A 302 -15.26 2.75 12.83
N LEU A 303 -15.38 2.94 11.52
CA LEU A 303 -16.52 2.43 10.77
C LEU A 303 -16.07 1.14 10.08
N PRO A 304 -16.66 -0.02 10.41
CA PRO A 304 -16.25 -1.25 9.78
C PRO A 304 -16.41 -1.12 8.26
N GLN A 305 -15.48 -1.71 7.54
CA GLN A 305 -15.59 -1.86 6.11
C GLN A 305 -16.86 -2.63 5.77
N GLU A 306 -17.26 -2.55 4.51
CA GLU A 306 -18.40 -3.32 4.04
C GLU A 306 -17.91 -4.62 3.42
N HIS A 307 -18.69 -5.68 3.57
CA HIS A 307 -18.39 -6.98 2.95
C HIS A 307 -18.82 -6.97 1.48
N ARG A 308 -18.18 -6.10 0.71
CA ARG A 308 -18.35 -5.93 -0.74
C ARG A 308 -17.21 -5.08 -1.29
N THR A 309 -16.92 -5.28 -2.58
CA THR A 309 -15.97 -4.45 -3.33
C THR A 309 -16.73 -3.78 -4.45
N ARG A 310 -16.86 -2.46 -4.41
CA ARG A 310 -17.48 -1.70 -5.49
C ARG A 310 -16.47 -1.58 -6.63
N CYS A 311 -16.93 -1.70 -7.86
CA CYS A 311 -16.05 -1.46 -8.99
C CYS A 311 -16.75 -0.79 -10.17
N TRP A 312 -15.92 -0.07 -10.93
CA TRP A 312 -16.30 0.61 -12.16
C TRP A 312 -15.59 -0.06 -13.32
N VAL A 313 -16.35 -0.67 -14.23
CA VAL A 313 -15.84 -1.37 -15.41
C VAL A 313 -15.94 -0.47 -16.63
N ILE A 314 -14.81 -0.25 -17.27
CA ILE A 314 -14.62 0.67 -18.39
C ILE A 314 -14.14 -0.14 -19.60
N ARG A 315 -14.66 0.16 -20.78
CA ARG A 315 -14.15 -0.40 -22.03
C ARG A 315 -13.05 0.50 -22.57
N LYS A 316 -11.89 -0.05 -22.93
CA LYS A 316 -10.81 0.72 -23.54
C LYS A 316 -11.22 1.35 -24.88
N ALA A 317 -12.14 0.71 -25.60
CA ALA A 317 -12.70 1.25 -26.85
C ALA A 317 -13.47 2.58 -26.66
N ASP A 318 -13.94 2.87 -25.45
CA ASP A 318 -14.67 4.10 -25.13
C ASP A 318 -13.72 5.27 -24.74
N MET A 319 -12.40 5.04 -24.72
CA MET A 319 -11.38 6.06 -24.45
C MET A 319 -11.12 6.93 -25.69
N VAL A 320 -12.12 7.72 -26.05
CA VAL A 320 -12.08 8.62 -27.21
C VAL A 320 -11.25 9.88 -26.88
N PRO A 321 -10.14 10.16 -27.59
CA PRO A 321 -9.34 11.36 -27.36
C PRO A 321 -10.15 12.64 -27.46
N GLY A 322 -9.90 13.59 -26.54
CA GLY A 322 -10.57 14.89 -26.50
C GLY A 322 -11.99 14.89 -25.91
N ALA A 323 -12.53 13.74 -25.51
CA ALA A 323 -13.77 13.68 -24.74
C ALA A 323 -13.51 13.96 -23.25
N ASP A 324 -14.42 14.69 -22.59
CA ASP A 324 -14.28 15.03 -21.15
C ASP A 324 -14.71 13.90 -20.20
N THR A 325 -15.48 12.93 -20.72
CA THR A 325 -16.14 11.90 -19.91
C THR A 325 -16.07 10.55 -20.58
N ILE A 326 -16.05 9.49 -19.77
CA ILE A 326 -16.13 8.10 -20.20
C ILE A 326 -17.22 7.38 -19.41
N ILE A 327 -17.97 6.51 -20.08
CA ILE A 327 -19.03 5.72 -19.45
C ILE A 327 -18.45 4.46 -18.84
N ALA A 328 -18.87 4.14 -17.61
CA ALA A 328 -18.52 2.92 -16.92
C ALA A 328 -19.77 2.21 -16.38
N ASP A 329 -19.65 0.90 -16.25
CA ASP A 329 -20.63 0.05 -15.58
C ASP A 329 -20.26 -0.12 -14.11
N TYR A 330 -21.20 0.18 -13.21
CA TYR A 330 -21.03 -0.03 -11.76
C TYR A 330 -21.51 -1.43 -11.37
N LEU A 331 -20.75 -2.12 -10.54
CA LEU A 331 -21.18 -3.33 -9.85
C LEU A 331 -20.55 -3.45 -8.46
N GLU A 332 -21.14 -4.29 -7.62
CA GLU A 332 -20.63 -4.64 -6.30
C GLU A 332 -20.34 -6.13 -6.26
N LEU A 333 -19.07 -6.49 -6.08
CA LEU A 333 -18.63 -7.87 -5.88
C LEU A 333 -18.92 -8.29 -4.44
N GLY A 334 -19.37 -9.55 -4.25
CA GLY A 334 -19.81 -10.08 -2.96
C GLY A 334 -18.72 -10.43 -1.96
N PHE A 335 -17.60 -9.71 -1.94
CA PHE A 335 -16.48 -9.91 -1.02
C PHE A 335 -15.67 -8.63 -0.83
N ASP A 336 -14.96 -8.52 0.30
CA ASP A 336 -14.03 -7.43 0.63
C ASP A 336 -12.59 -7.76 0.23
N THR A 337 -11.92 -6.82 -0.44
CA THR A 337 -10.52 -6.96 -0.87
C THR A 337 -9.75 -5.65 -0.90
N SER A 338 -8.42 -5.75 -0.92
CA SER A 338 -7.50 -4.62 -1.10
C SER A 338 -6.56 -4.86 -2.28
N ASP A 339 -5.84 -5.99 -2.25
CA ASP A 339 -5.00 -6.43 -3.34
C ASP A 339 -5.75 -7.41 -4.25
N ILE A 340 -5.89 -7.03 -5.50
CA ILE A 340 -6.63 -7.78 -6.51
C ILE A 340 -5.94 -7.64 -7.87
N VAL A 341 -5.84 -8.75 -8.58
CA VAL A 341 -5.25 -8.86 -9.92
C VAL A 341 -6.25 -9.50 -10.88
N CYS A 342 -6.01 -9.37 -12.18
CA CYS A 342 -6.88 -9.93 -13.21
C CYS A 342 -6.08 -10.60 -14.32
N ASN A 343 -6.68 -11.60 -14.96
CA ASN A 343 -6.16 -12.09 -16.24
C ASN A 343 -6.09 -10.93 -17.25
N TYR A 344 -5.01 -10.87 -18.03
CA TYR A 344 -4.94 -9.90 -19.12
C TYR A 344 -5.87 -10.29 -20.28
N ASP A 345 -6.05 -11.59 -20.54
CA ASP A 345 -7.03 -12.05 -21.52
C ASP A 345 -8.46 -11.88 -21.01
N ASP A 346 -9.28 -11.26 -21.85
CA ASP A 346 -10.70 -11.07 -21.67
C ASP A 346 -11.47 -11.16 -23.00
N ASN A 347 -10.88 -11.80 -24.02
CA ASN A 347 -11.43 -11.85 -25.39
C ASN A 347 -12.84 -12.49 -25.47
N ALA A 348 -13.21 -13.31 -24.47
CA ALA A 348 -14.56 -13.87 -24.33
C ALA A 348 -15.60 -12.85 -23.78
N GLY A 349 -15.21 -11.59 -23.56
CA GLY A 349 -16.02 -10.61 -22.84
C GLY A 349 -16.16 -10.93 -21.36
N GLU A 350 -15.24 -11.73 -20.80
CA GLU A 350 -15.26 -12.14 -19.39
C GLU A 350 -13.92 -11.82 -18.73
N ILE A 351 -13.95 -11.03 -17.66
CA ILE A 351 -12.80 -10.69 -16.85
C ILE A 351 -12.72 -11.68 -15.69
N THR A 352 -11.55 -12.29 -15.48
CA THR A 352 -11.31 -13.18 -14.33
C THR A 352 -10.40 -12.48 -13.33
N LEU A 353 -10.85 -12.40 -12.08
CA LEU A 353 -10.20 -11.70 -10.98
C LEU A 353 -9.71 -12.70 -9.94
N TYR A 354 -8.56 -12.40 -9.35
CA TYR A 354 -8.01 -13.10 -8.18
C TYR A 354 -7.61 -12.08 -7.13
N GLY A 355 -8.02 -12.27 -5.89
CA GLY A 355 -7.77 -11.28 -4.84
C GLY A 355 -7.62 -11.92 -3.47
N GLN A 356 -7.14 -11.11 -2.54
CA GLN A 356 -7.26 -11.45 -1.12
C GLN A 356 -8.70 -11.30 -0.65
N TYR A 357 -9.14 -12.18 0.23
CA TYR A 357 -10.33 -12.00 1.05
C TYR A 357 -9.88 -11.45 2.40
N MET A 358 -10.39 -10.29 2.80
CA MET A 358 -9.93 -9.64 4.04
C MET A 358 -10.56 -10.23 5.29
N GLY A 359 -11.88 -10.42 5.32
CA GLY A 359 -12.56 -11.11 6.42
C GLY A 359 -12.40 -10.37 7.76
N ALA A 360 -13.02 -9.19 7.89
CA ALA A 360 -12.95 -8.37 9.11
C ALA A 360 -11.52 -7.96 9.51
N MET A 361 -10.73 -7.58 8.53
CA MET A 361 -9.39 -6.99 8.68
C MET A 361 -9.43 -5.56 8.15
N ASP A 362 -8.65 -4.63 8.73
CA ASP A 362 -8.62 -3.25 8.26
C ASP A 362 -7.18 -2.72 8.15
N LYS A 363 -6.65 -2.64 6.93
CA LYS A 363 -5.26 -2.17 6.66
C LYS A 363 -5.04 -0.69 7.02
N SER A 364 -6.12 0.09 7.13
CA SER A 364 -6.06 1.53 7.42
C SER A 364 -6.11 1.86 8.90
N GLU A 365 -6.43 0.90 9.77
CA GLU A 365 -6.49 1.11 11.22
C GLU A 365 -5.16 0.79 11.88
N GLN A 366 -4.49 1.79 12.45
CA GLN A 366 -3.35 1.54 13.36
C GLN A 366 -3.79 1.31 14.81
N LEU A 367 -2.87 0.70 15.56
CA LEU A 367 -2.88 0.69 17.01
C LEU A 367 -2.46 2.07 17.56
N PHE A 368 -3.31 2.72 18.37
CA PHE A 368 -2.98 3.98 19.03
C PHE A 368 -2.37 3.74 20.41
N ARG A 369 -1.33 4.50 20.76
CA ARG A 369 -0.75 4.50 22.10
C ARG A 369 -1.82 4.69 23.17
N PHE A 370 -1.73 3.87 24.22
CA PHE A 370 -2.67 3.81 25.34
C PHE A 370 -4.10 3.37 24.99
N GLU A 371 -4.35 2.83 23.80
CA GLU A 371 -5.61 2.14 23.57
C GLU A 371 -5.65 0.79 24.29
N ILE A 372 -6.86 0.36 24.64
CA ILE A 372 -7.10 -0.88 25.40
C ILE A 372 -7.03 -2.07 24.45
N LEU A 373 -6.24 -3.07 24.82
CA LEU A 373 -6.18 -4.37 24.13
C LEU A 373 -7.28 -5.30 24.65
N GLN A 374 -7.81 -6.16 23.78
CA GLN A 374 -8.91 -7.07 24.12
C GLN A 374 -8.53 -8.05 25.24
N LYS A 375 -7.28 -8.52 25.26
CA LYS A 375 -6.72 -9.38 26.31
C LYS A 375 -6.26 -8.63 27.57
N GLY A 376 -6.53 -7.33 27.65
CA GLY A 376 -6.10 -6.46 28.74
C GLY A 376 -4.72 -5.83 28.50
N GLY A 377 -4.44 -4.78 29.25
CA GLY A 377 -3.26 -3.93 29.01
C GLY A 377 -3.52 -2.81 28.02
N LEU A 378 -2.45 -2.09 27.67
CA LEU A 378 -2.49 -0.89 26.83
C LEU A 378 -1.41 -0.97 25.74
N VAL A 379 -1.74 -0.46 24.55
CA VAL A 379 -0.77 -0.36 23.46
C VAL A 379 0.41 0.54 23.86
N PRO A 380 1.66 0.02 23.84
CA PRO A 380 2.85 0.77 24.23
C PRO A 380 3.30 1.72 23.12
N LYS A 381 4.28 2.57 23.44
CA LYS A 381 4.82 3.53 22.48
C LYS A 381 5.46 2.85 21.26
N TRP A 382 6.18 1.76 21.46
CA TRP A 382 6.95 1.09 20.40
C TRP A 382 6.04 0.44 19.35
N LEU A 383 4.85 -0.04 19.73
CA LEU A 383 3.87 -0.67 18.83
C LEU A 383 2.90 0.34 18.19
N SER A 384 2.79 1.54 18.75
CA SER A 384 1.83 2.53 18.27
C SER A 384 2.13 2.96 16.82
N GLY A 385 1.13 2.84 15.94
CA GLY A 385 1.28 3.07 14.50
C GLY A 385 1.37 1.79 13.66
N TYR A 386 1.55 0.62 14.26
CA TYR A 386 1.44 -0.64 13.54
C TYR A 386 -0.03 -0.93 13.17
N PRO A 387 -0.32 -1.54 12.01
CA PRO A 387 -1.67 -1.95 11.65
C PRO A 387 -2.32 -2.84 12.72
N ALA A 388 -3.63 -2.72 12.91
CA ALA A 388 -4.39 -3.52 13.85
C ALA A 388 -4.43 -4.99 13.38
N ALA A 389 -4.42 -5.92 14.33
CA ALA A 389 -4.52 -7.34 14.05
C ALA A 389 -5.86 -7.69 13.35
N PRO A 390 -5.90 -8.70 12.46
CA PRO A 390 -7.14 -9.16 11.85
C PRO A 390 -8.10 -9.73 12.90
N LEU A 391 -9.40 -9.60 12.64
CA LEU A 391 -10.45 -10.04 13.56
C LEU A 391 -11.19 -11.28 13.09
N ASP A 392 -10.81 -11.84 11.95
CA ASP A 392 -11.24 -13.14 11.48
C ASP A 392 -10.24 -13.66 10.42
N VAL A 393 -10.47 -14.89 9.96
CA VAL A 393 -9.64 -15.51 8.93
C VAL A 393 -9.88 -14.81 7.59
N GLY A 394 -8.83 -14.41 6.90
CA GLY A 394 -8.93 -13.94 5.52
C GLY A 394 -9.12 -15.10 4.53
N GLY A 395 -8.56 -14.95 3.34
CA GLY A 395 -8.59 -16.00 2.32
C GLY A 395 -8.16 -15.52 0.94
N LEU A 396 -8.48 -16.35 -0.05
CA LEU A 396 -8.17 -16.13 -1.46
C LEU A 396 -9.45 -16.29 -2.27
N VAL A 397 -9.75 -15.34 -3.15
CA VAL A 397 -10.95 -15.35 -3.98
C VAL A 397 -10.63 -15.47 -5.45
N ARG A 398 -11.57 -16.07 -6.18
CA ARG A 398 -11.74 -15.86 -7.62
C ARG A 398 -13.15 -15.37 -7.88
N ALA A 399 -13.26 -14.31 -8.67
CA ALA A 399 -14.52 -13.80 -9.18
C ALA A 399 -14.42 -13.60 -10.69
N ARG A 400 -15.56 -13.61 -11.38
CA ARG A 400 -15.62 -13.36 -12.83
C ARG A 400 -16.69 -12.33 -13.15
N ILE A 401 -16.40 -11.45 -14.10
CA ILE A 401 -17.32 -10.42 -14.57
C ILE A 401 -17.57 -10.65 -16.04
N ARG A 402 -18.83 -10.77 -16.45
CA ARG A 402 -19.23 -10.73 -17.86
C ARG A 402 -19.50 -9.29 -18.26
N VAL A 403 -18.81 -8.83 -19.29
CA VAL A 403 -19.02 -7.50 -19.89
C VAL A 403 -19.79 -7.66 -21.19
N ASN A 404 -21.03 -7.18 -21.17
CA ASN A 404 -21.88 -7.09 -22.36
C ASN A 404 -21.68 -5.74 -23.04
N SER A 405 -22.33 -5.50 -24.18
CA SER A 405 -22.26 -4.19 -24.85
C SER A 405 -22.72 -3.03 -23.97
N ASN A 406 -23.73 -3.25 -23.13
CA ASN A 406 -24.39 -2.20 -22.34
C ASN A 406 -24.48 -2.49 -20.83
N SER A 407 -23.71 -3.44 -20.31
CA SER A 407 -23.68 -3.74 -18.88
C SER A 407 -22.44 -4.57 -18.52
N ALA A 408 -22.08 -4.57 -17.24
CA ALA A 408 -21.18 -5.55 -16.64
C ALA A 408 -21.91 -6.24 -15.47
N ILE A 409 -21.77 -7.56 -15.35
CA ILE A 409 -22.40 -8.36 -14.29
C ILE A 409 -21.42 -9.37 -13.73
N GLU A 410 -21.46 -9.60 -12.41
CA GLU A 410 -20.74 -10.70 -11.79
C GLU A 410 -21.35 -12.05 -12.18
N ILE A 411 -20.51 -13.04 -12.51
CA ILE A 411 -20.89 -14.43 -12.73
C ILE A 411 -20.87 -15.14 -11.37
N LYS A 412 -21.95 -14.98 -10.61
CA LYS A 412 -22.03 -15.43 -9.21
C LYS A 412 -21.82 -16.92 -9.02
N GLU A 413 -22.20 -17.73 -10.01
CA GLU A 413 -22.06 -19.19 -9.97
C GLU A 413 -20.59 -19.64 -9.98
N ASP A 414 -19.68 -18.79 -10.44
CA ASP A 414 -18.25 -19.06 -10.53
C ASP A 414 -17.43 -18.47 -9.37
N TYR A 415 -18.06 -17.72 -8.46
CA TYR A 415 -17.40 -17.21 -7.26
C TYR A 415 -16.83 -18.37 -6.43
N ARG A 416 -15.55 -18.26 -6.05
CA ARG A 416 -14.84 -19.24 -5.23
C ARG A 416 -14.05 -18.49 -4.16
N VAL A 417 -14.05 -19.03 -2.96
CA VAL A 417 -13.24 -18.54 -1.84
C VAL A 417 -12.55 -19.72 -1.16
N ILE A 418 -11.26 -19.55 -0.85
CA ILE A 418 -10.46 -20.48 -0.06
C ILE A 418 -10.13 -19.77 1.25
N ARG A 419 -10.50 -20.36 2.38
CA ARG A 419 -10.18 -19.85 3.71
C ARG A 419 -9.55 -20.99 4.51
N ASP A 420 -8.33 -20.78 4.99
CA ASP A 420 -7.60 -21.74 5.80
C ASP A 420 -7.24 -21.09 7.14
N ASP A 421 -7.83 -21.60 8.22
CA ASP A 421 -7.71 -21.05 9.57
C ASP A 421 -6.30 -21.19 10.18
N ALA A 422 -5.41 -21.99 9.58
CA ALA A 422 -4.01 -22.09 10.01
C ALA A 422 -3.11 -21.07 9.27
N LEU A 423 -3.45 -20.73 8.03
CA LEU A 423 -2.58 -19.97 7.13
C LEU A 423 -3.08 -18.56 6.80
N SER A 424 -4.38 -18.37 6.61
CA SER A 424 -4.95 -17.23 5.87
C SER A 424 -5.25 -16.01 6.74
N TRP A 425 -4.41 -15.70 7.73
CA TRP A 425 -4.61 -14.55 8.61
C TRP A 425 -3.83 -13.33 8.11
N ASP A 426 -4.49 -12.18 8.03
CA ASP A 426 -3.89 -10.92 7.56
C ASP A 426 -3.28 -11.06 6.15
N MET A 427 -4.14 -11.37 5.17
CA MET A 427 -3.74 -11.58 3.78
C MET A 427 -3.27 -10.26 3.13
N ASN A 428 -2.11 -10.33 2.46
CA ASN A 428 -1.41 -9.19 1.87
C ASN A 428 -0.64 -9.60 0.59
N ASP A 429 -0.30 -8.59 -0.22
CA ASP A 429 0.79 -8.56 -1.20
C ASP A 429 0.90 -9.82 -2.11
N PRO A 430 0.30 -9.81 -3.31
CA PRO A 430 0.49 -10.91 -4.27
C PRO A 430 1.86 -10.85 -4.95
N ALA A 431 2.48 -12.01 -5.14
CA ALA A 431 3.67 -12.21 -5.95
C ALA A 431 3.38 -13.17 -7.09
N TYR A 432 3.85 -12.83 -8.30
CA TYR A 432 3.57 -13.60 -9.51
C TYR A 432 4.53 -13.27 -10.63
N ARG A 433 4.60 -14.17 -11.62
CA ARG A 433 5.38 -13.97 -12.83
C ARG A 433 4.81 -12.81 -13.66
N GLY A 434 5.69 -11.88 -14.05
CA GLY A 434 5.33 -10.76 -14.93
C GLY A 434 5.20 -9.44 -14.18
N HIS A 435 4.89 -9.50 -12.88
CA HIS A 435 4.94 -8.40 -11.91
C HIS A 435 4.42 -7.05 -12.44
N PHE A 436 3.15 -6.77 -12.17
CA PHE A 436 2.33 -5.69 -12.75
C PHE A 436 2.11 -5.79 -14.27
N GLN A 437 2.85 -6.63 -14.99
CA GLN A 437 2.39 -7.17 -16.28
C GLN A 437 1.53 -8.40 -16.00
N PHE A 438 0.21 -8.24 -16.07
CA PHE A 438 -0.71 -9.35 -15.87
C PHE A 438 -0.53 -10.40 -16.97
N PRO A 439 -0.41 -11.70 -16.63
CA PRO A 439 -0.35 -12.76 -17.63
C PRO A 439 -1.70 -12.91 -18.33
N GLU A 440 -1.69 -13.50 -19.54
CA GLU A 440 -2.94 -13.84 -20.26
C GLU A 440 -3.91 -14.61 -19.35
N THR A 441 -3.40 -15.56 -18.58
CA THR A 441 -4.16 -16.28 -17.55
C THR A 441 -3.28 -16.57 -16.37
N PHE A 442 -3.77 -16.35 -15.15
CA PHE A 442 -3.11 -16.81 -13.94
C PHE A 442 -3.32 -18.31 -13.73
N GLU A 443 -2.21 -19.05 -13.64
CA GLU A 443 -2.18 -20.46 -13.21
C GLU A 443 -1.69 -20.55 -11.77
N HIS A 444 -0.73 -19.69 -11.41
CA HIS A 444 -0.08 -19.67 -10.11
C HIS A 444 0.03 -18.25 -9.55
N LEU A 445 -0.36 -18.09 -8.29
CA LEU A 445 -0.19 -16.86 -7.52
C LEU A 445 0.43 -17.21 -6.16
N TYR A 446 1.28 -16.33 -5.65
CA TYR A 446 1.85 -16.44 -4.31
C TYR A 446 1.32 -15.30 -3.45
N TRP A 447 0.98 -15.57 -2.21
CA TRP A 447 0.38 -14.58 -1.30
C TRP A 447 1.08 -14.58 0.04
N ALA A 448 1.23 -13.39 0.62
CA ALA A 448 1.63 -13.26 2.01
C ALA A 448 0.41 -13.30 2.92
N ALA A 449 0.55 -14.01 4.02
CA ALA A 449 -0.28 -13.86 5.20
C ALA A 449 0.63 -13.36 6.33
N VAL A 450 0.34 -12.19 6.88
CA VAL A 450 1.17 -11.59 7.96
C VAL A 450 0.97 -12.34 9.27
N GLY A 451 -0.18 -12.99 9.46
CA GLY A 451 -0.50 -13.81 10.61
C GLY A 451 -1.47 -13.13 11.58
N TYR A 452 -1.71 -13.77 12.71
CA TYR A 452 -2.62 -13.32 13.75
C TYR A 452 -1.94 -13.33 15.11
N ARG A 453 -2.10 -12.23 15.84
CA ARG A 453 -1.51 -12.03 17.17
C ARG A 453 -2.58 -11.58 18.15
N PRO A 454 -3.03 -12.46 19.06
CA PRO A 454 -4.16 -12.15 19.91
C PRO A 454 -3.87 -11.03 20.92
N ASP A 455 -2.60 -10.85 21.29
CA ASP A 455 -2.09 -9.76 22.12
C ASP A 455 -2.09 -8.39 21.41
N HIS A 456 -2.30 -8.34 20.10
CA HIS A 456 -2.39 -7.11 19.31
C HIS A 456 -3.83 -6.66 19.03
N ILE A 457 -4.85 -7.41 19.45
CA ILE A 457 -6.24 -7.05 19.15
C ILE A 457 -6.66 -5.81 19.94
N SER A 458 -6.96 -4.75 19.22
CA SER A 458 -7.52 -3.51 19.77
C SER A 458 -8.99 -3.68 20.11
N MET A 459 -9.39 -3.36 21.35
CA MET A 459 -10.80 -3.40 21.79
C MET A 459 -11.68 -2.49 20.92
N ARG A 460 -11.13 -1.38 20.46
CA ARG A 460 -11.83 -0.40 19.61
C ARG A 460 -12.17 -0.98 18.24
N VAL A 461 -11.20 -1.62 17.59
CA VAL A 461 -11.39 -2.22 16.25
C VAL A 461 -12.24 -3.47 16.37
N SER A 462 -11.96 -4.36 17.34
CA SER A 462 -12.74 -5.58 17.53
C SER A 462 -14.20 -5.29 17.84
N TRP A 463 -14.49 -4.26 18.64
CA TRP A 463 -15.86 -3.87 18.94
C TRP A 463 -16.60 -3.36 17.69
N ALA A 464 -15.93 -2.59 16.82
CA ALA A 464 -16.54 -2.06 15.60
C ALA A 464 -16.93 -3.16 14.61
N TYR A 465 -16.10 -4.20 14.50
CA TYR A 465 -16.27 -5.34 13.60
C TYR A 465 -16.99 -6.55 14.22
N ARG A 466 -17.49 -6.45 15.46
CA ARG A 466 -18.09 -7.59 16.18
C ARG A 466 -19.24 -8.27 15.43
N ASP A 467 -19.98 -7.49 14.64
CA ASP A 467 -21.15 -7.90 13.86
C ASP A 467 -20.85 -8.01 12.35
N TYR A 468 -19.57 -8.02 11.94
CA TYR A 468 -19.16 -8.18 10.54
C TYR A 468 -19.64 -9.53 9.98
N PRO A 469 -20.18 -9.59 8.76
CA PRO A 469 -20.79 -10.80 8.21
C PRO A 469 -19.75 -11.89 7.88
N GLU A 470 -20.22 -13.13 7.74
CA GLU A 470 -19.43 -14.29 7.29
C GLU A 470 -18.19 -14.62 8.14
N ARG A 471 -18.17 -14.19 9.41
CA ARG A 471 -17.05 -14.50 10.29
C ARG A 471 -16.99 -15.99 10.67
N HIS A 472 -15.79 -16.59 10.64
CA HIS A 472 -15.52 -17.92 11.20
C HIS A 472 -15.52 -17.88 12.73
N TYR A 473 -14.93 -16.83 13.29
CA TYR A 473 -14.84 -16.59 14.72
C TYR A 473 -15.72 -15.41 15.12
N GLY A 474 -16.53 -15.59 16.16
CA GLY A 474 -17.27 -14.51 16.79
C GLY A 474 -16.37 -13.65 17.67
N TYR A 475 -16.96 -12.62 18.28
CA TYR A 475 -16.21 -11.64 19.07
C TYR A 475 -15.52 -12.23 20.33
N TRP A 476 -16.11 -13.24 20.97
CA TRP A 476 -15.63 -13.81 22.23
C TRP A 476 -14.89 -15.15 22.09
N ASN A 477 -14.76 -15.69 20.87
CA ASN A 477 -14.21 -17.02 20.61
C ASN A 477 -13.07 -17.01 19.58
N MET A 478 -12.37 -15.87 19.44
CA MET A 478 -11.16 -15.76 18.64
C MET A 478 -10.05 -16.71 19.17
N PRO A 479 -9.13 -17.18 18.31
CA PRO A 479 -8.05 -18.05 18.75
C PRO A 479 -7.19 -17.40 19.84
N GLU A 480 -6.83 -18.20 20.85
CA GLU A 480 -5.97 -17.75 21.96
C GLU A 480 -4.48 -17.77 21.61
N GLU A 481 -4.11 -18.58 20.62
CA GLU A 481 -2.76 -18.77 20.12
C GLU A 481 -2.48 -17.87 18.91
N SER A 482 -1.23 -17.41 18.80
CA SER A 482 -0.76 -16.72 17.60
C SER A 482 -0.76 -17.66 16.39
N ARG A 483 -1.05 -17.10 15.21
CA ARG A 483 -0.82 -17.76 13.92
C ARG A 483 0.36 -17.05 13.24
N PRO A 484 1.50 -17.72 13.02
CA PRO A 484 2.65 -17.10 12.38
C PRO A 484 2.34 -16.67 10.94
N SER A 485 3.17 -15.79 10.39
CA SER A 485 3.11 -15.45 8.97
C SER A 485 3.21 -16.71 8.10
N ALA A 486 2.62 -16.67 6.91
CA ALA A 486 2.70 -17.74 5.93
C ALA A 486 2.93 -17.20 4.52
N LEU A 487 3.68 -17.95 3.71
CA LEU A 487 3.76 -17.77 2.26
C LEU A 487 2.93 -18.88 1.60
N ILE A 488 1.94 -18.50 0.81
CA ILE A 488 0.93 -19.41 0.28
C ILE A 488 1.05 -19.46 -1.25
N HIS A 489 1.11 -20.66 -1.84
CA HIS A 489 1.05 -20.89 -3.28
C HIS A 489 -0.36 -21.31 -3.67
N MET A 490 -1.04 -20.45 -4.44
CA MET A 490 -2.38 -20.67 -4.96
C MET A 490 -2.32 -21.27 -6.37
N ASP A 491 -3.01 -22.40 -6.55
CA ASP A 491 -3.38 -22.94 -7.85
C ASP A 491 -4.69 -22.28 -8.30
N CYS A 492 -4.56 -21.39 -9.28
CA CYS A 492 -5.64 -20.54 -9.79
C CYS A 492 -6.63 -21.30 -10.69
N VAL A 493 -6.19 -22.43 -11.25
CA VAL A 493 -7.00 -23.28 -12.13
C VAL A 493 -7.96 -24.13 -11.29
N ASN A 494 -7.43 -24.79 -10.27
CA ASN A 494 -8.20 -25.69 -9.41
C ASN A 494 -8.78 -25.00 -8.17
N MET A 495 -8.44 -23.73 -7.94
CA MET A 495 -8.85 -22.95 -6.76
C MET A 495 -8.55 -23.68 -5.45
N LYS A 496 -7.26 -23.97 -5.23
CA LYS A 496 -6.75 -24.57 -3.98
C LYS A 496 -5.41 -23.97 -3.56
N ILE A 497 -5.07 -24.11 -2.28
CA ILE A 497 -3.69 -23.95 -1.82
C ILE A 497 -2.91 -25.18 -2.30
N ALA A 498 -1.95 -24.96 -3.20
CA ALA A 498 -1.11 -26.01 -3.77
C ALA A 498 0.06 -26.37 -2.86
N ASP A 499 0.66 -25.36 -2.23
CA ASP A 499 1.76 -25.49 -1.28
C ASP A 499 1.79 -24.27 -0.35
N ALA A 500 2.46 -24.39 0.80
CA ALA A 500 2.65 -23.28 1.72
C ALA A 500 3.87 -23.46 2.62
N PHE A 501 4.39 -22.36 3.15
CA PHE A 501 5.37 -22.35 4.21
C PHE A 501 4.89 -21.46 5.36
N GLN A 502 4.85 -22.01 6.57
CA GLN A 502 4.57 -21.24 7.77
C GLN A 502 5.89 -20.84 8.45
N PHE A 503 6.03 -19.54 8.72
CA PHE A 503 7.23 -18.97 9.30
C PHE A 503 7.31 -19.25 10.82
N PRO A 504 8.49 -19.09 11.43
CA PRO A 504 8.61 -19.08 12.89
C PRO A 504 7.68 -18.04 13.54
N GLU A 505 7.22 -18.31 14.75
CA GLU A 505 6.27 -17.43 15.46
C GLU A 505 6.83 -16.02 15.73
N ASP A 506 8.15 -15.87 15.83
CA ASP A 506 8.82 -14.61 16.09
C ASP A 506 9.04 -13.74 14.85
N CYS A 507 8.46 -14.15 13.73
CA CYS A 507 8.61 -13.54 12.42
C CYS A 507 7.38 -12.68 12.06
N VAL A 508 7.65 -11.63 11.29
CA VAL A 508 6.69 -11.00 10.39
C VAL A 508 7.30 -11.06 8.99
N MET A 509 6.66 -11.81 8.09
CA MET A 509 7.03 -11.85 6.68
C MET A 509 6.11 -10.92 5.88
N ARG A 510 6.69 -10.15 4.96
CA ARG A 510 5.98 -9.27 4.05
C ARG A 510 6.62 -9.24 2.67
N THR A 511 5.90 -8.66 1.72
CA THR A 511 6.45 -8.24 0.43
C THR A 511 7.15 -9.37 -0.35
N PRO A 512 6.48 -10.52 -0.59
CA PRO A 512 7.03 -11.54 -1.46
C PRO A 512 7.15 -10.99 -2.88
N GLN A 513 8.14 -11.47 -3.62
CA GLN A 513 8.34 -11.12 -5.02
C GLN A 513 8.80 -12.33 -5.81
N PHE A 514 8.19 -12.56 -6.97
CA PHE A 514 8.54 -13.66 -7.85
C PHE A 514 9.66 -13.26 -8.83
N MET A 515 10.64 -14.14 -8.95
CA MET A 515 11.66 -14.14 -9.99
C MET A 515 11.48 -15.40 -10.84
N ALA A 516 11.29 -15.24 -12.14
CA ALA A 516 11.34 -16.37 -13.08
C ALA A 516 12.76 -16.91 -13.23
N ARG A 517 12.91 -18.25 -13.30
CA ARG A 517 14.18 -18.87 -13.70
C ARG A 517 14.56 -18.43 -15.13
N PRO A 518 15.85 -18.19 -15.44
CA PRO A 518 16.26 -17.81 -16.79
C PRO A 518 15.74 -18.77 -17.87
N GLY A 519 15.10 -18.22 -18.90
CA GLY A 519 14.52 -18.99 -20.01
C GLY A 519 13.20 -19.70 -19.73
N SER A 520 12.74 -19.73 -18.47
CA SER A 520 11.45 -20.33 -18.14
C SER A 520 10.29 -19.43 -18.54
N THR A 521 9.18 -20.04 -18.97
CA THR A 521 7.89 -19.37 -19.22
C THR A 521 6.81 -19.78 -18.21
N ALA A 522 7.06 -20.79 -17.39
CA ALA A 522 6.10 -21.27 -16.39
C ALA A 522 5.95 -20.25 -15.25
N GLN A 523 4.76 -20.21 -14.63
CA GLN A 523 4.44 -19.26 -13.56
C GLN A 523 4.89 -19.73 -12.17
N ASN A 524 5.29 -20.98 -12.02
CA ASN A 524 5.81 -21.56 -10.78
C ASN A 524 7.28 -22.01 -10.87
N ASP A 525 7.94 -21.86 -12.02
CA ASP A 525 9.35 -22.21 -12.18
C ASP A 525 10.24 -20.97 -11.99
N GLY A 526 10.74 -20.85 -10.77
CA GLY A 526 11.49 -19.69 -10.34
C GLY A 526 11.64 -19.66 -8.83
N TYR A 527 11.75 -18.44 -8.31
CA TYR A 527 12.03 -18.18 -6.91
C TYR A 527 11.04 -17.16 -6.36
N VAL A 528 10.67 -17.33 -5.09
CA VAL A 528 9.99 -16.28 -4.32
C VAL A 528 10.95 -15.73 -3.30
N ILE A 529 11.14 -14.41 -3.31
CA ILE A 529 12.02 -13.68 -2.39
C ILE A 529 11.12 -12.85 -1.48
N ALA A 530 11.25 -13.01 -0.16
CA ALA A 530 10.43 -12.29 0.81
C ALA A 530 11.28 -11.55 1.85
N ALA A 531 10.82 -10.36 2.24
CA ALA A 531 11.40 -9.61 3.35
C ALA A 531 10.85 -10.15 4.67
N VAL A 532 11.74 -10.38 5.62
CA VAL A 532 11.44 -11.05 6.88
C VAL A 532 12.03 -10.23 8.02
N VAL A 533 11.20 -9.90 9.01
CA VAL A 533 11.65 -9.30 10.27
C VAL A 533 11.44 -10.31 11.39
N ARG A 534 12.52 -10.65 12.09
CA ARG A 534 12.54 -11.60 13.21
C ARG A 534 12.92 -10.93 14.51
N LYS A 535 12.28 -11.35 15.60
CA LYS A 535 12.68 -10.96 16.95
C LYS A 535 13.98 -11.65 17.35
N TYR A 536 14.14 -12.92 16.96
CA TYR A 536 15.34 -13.70 17.20
C TYR A 536 16.03 -13.94 15.85
N PRO A 537 17.12 -13.24 15.52
CA PRO A 537 17.78 -13.40 14.23
C PRO A 537 18.17 -14.86 13.93
N THR A 538 18.17 -15.24 12.65
CA THR A 538 18.46 -16.62 12.21
C THR A 538 19.86 -17.08 12.60
N THR A 539 20.84 -16.19 12.51
CA THR A 539 22.19 -16.39 13.04
C THR A 539 22.65 -15.11 13.73
N SER A 540 23.81 -15.17 14.39
CA SER A 540 24.42 -13.96 14.95
C SER A 540 24.75 -12.91 13.88
N ASP A 541 24.85 -13.25 12.61
CA ASP A 541 25.26 -12.31 11.55
C ASP A 541 24.10 -11.45 11.02
N SER A 542 22.90 -11.67 11.56
CA SER A 542 21.68 -10.92 11.26
C SER A 542 21.30 -10.01 12.45
N ASN A 543 20.71 -8.86 12.15
CA ASN A 543 19.99 -8.00 13.10
C ASN A 543 18.49 -8.36 13.21
N GLY A 544 18.06 -9.42 12.53
CA GLY A 544 16.67 -9.86 12.41
C GLY A 544 15.97 -9.38 11.15
N LYS A 545 16.61 -8.56 10.31
CA LYS A 545 16.07 -8.07 9.03
C LYS A 545 16.72 -8.84 7.88
N GLU A 546 15.95 -9.75 7.32
CA GLU A 546 16.46 -10.83 6.46
C GLU A 546 15.67 -10.91 5.15
N PHE A 547 16.31 -11.48 4.11
CA PHE A 547 15.63 -11.86 2.88
C PHE A 547 15.67 -13.36 2.73
N TRP A 548 14.50 -13.98 2.61
CA TRP A 548 14.34 -15.42 2.50
C TRP A 548 13.95 -15.77 1.07
N ILE A 549 14.69 -16.71 0.47
CA ILE A 549 14.51 -17.16 -0.90
C ILE A 549 13.97 -18.58 -0.88
N PHE A 550 12.89 -18.82 -1.61
CA PHE A 550 12.21 -20.11 -1.72
C PHE A 550 12.25 -20.58 -3.17
N ASP A 551 12.32 -21.90 -3.37
CA ASP A 551 11.94 -22.49 -4.65
C ASP A 551 10.42 -22.36 -4.81
N ALA A 552 9.98 -21.67 -5.85
CA ALA A 552 8.58 -21.34 -6.05
C ALA A 552 7.70 -22.60 -6.30
N ALA A 553 8.28 -23.72 -6.73
CA ALA A 553 7.57 -24.97 -6.92
C ALA A 553 7.47 -25.82 -5.63
N ARG A 554 8.17 -25.45 -4.56
CA ARG A 554 8.25 -26.25 -3.32
C ARG A 554 8.45 -25.40 -2.06
N LEU A 555 7.47 -24.54 -1.76
CA LEU A 555 7.45 -23.70 -0.55
C LEU A 555 7.59 -24.51 0.73
N SER A 556 6.90 -25.65 0.86
CA SER A 556 6.97 -26.51 2.06
C SER A 556 8.38 -27.06 2.33
N GLY A 557 9.28 -26.99 1.35
CA GLY A 557 10.71 -27.29 1.53
C GLY A 557 11.45 -26.28 2.41
N GLY A 558 10.84 -25.12 2.71
CA GLY A 558 11.47 -24.02 3.42
C GLY A 558 12.37 -23.15 2.55
N PRO A 559 12.97 -22.10 3.13
CA PRO A 559 13.88 -21.23 2.40
C PRO A 559 15.12 -22.02 1.97
N ILE A 560 15.46 -21.92 0.69
CA ILE A 560 16.70 -22.49 0.14
C ILE A 560 17.92 -21.61 0.45
N CYS A 561 17.69 -20.32 0.73
CA CYS A 561 18.70 -19.35 1.09
C CYS A 561 18.11 -18.27 2.00
N ILE A 562 18.89 -17.84 3.00
CA ILE A 562 18.60 -16.67 3.82
C ILE A 562 19.79 -15.71 3.74
N LEU A 563 19.49 -14.46 3.41
CA LEU A 563 20.45 -13.37 3.26
C LEU A 563 20.26 -12.33 4.38
N ALA A 564 21.34 -11.86 4.97
CA ALA A 564 21.30 -10.82 6.00
C ALA A 564 22.56 -9.96 6.05
N ASN A 565 22.43 -8.77 6.64
CA ASN A 565 23.54 -7.93 7.06
C ASN A 565 23.11 -7.14 8.30
N ARG A 566 23.96 -7.09 9.34
CA ARG A 566 23.66 -6.37 10.59
C ARG A 566 23.43 -4.86 10.45
N SER A 567 23.85 -4.27 9.35
CA SER A 567 23.75 -2.83 9.05
C SER A 567 22.61 -2.48 8.11
N LEU A 568 21.84 -3.46 7.60
CA LEU A 568 20.64 -3.17 6.83
C LEU A 568 19.45 -3.00 7.78
N GLU A 569 19.01 -1.75 7.94
CA GLU A 569 17.96 -1.36 8.89
C GLU A 569 16.71 -0.81 8.17
N PHE A 570 15.86 -1.70 7.64
CA PHE A 570 14.54 -1.37 7.10
C PHE A 570 13.39 -1.58 8.13
N ALA A 571 12.32 -0.80 8.05
CA ALA A 571 11.10 -0.89 8.87
C ALA A 571 10.01 -1.71 8.16
N THR A 572 8.73 -1.50 8.50
CA THR A 572 7.59 -2.12 7.81
C THR A 572 7.69 -1.90 6.29
N THR A 573 7.77 -3.01 5.54
CA THR A 573 7.88 -2.99 4.08
C THR A 573 6.50 -2.88 3.43
N ASN A 574 6.41 -2.26 2.25
CA ASN A 574 5.18 -2.17 1.45
C ASN A 574 5.29 -3.11 0.24
N HIS A 575 5.34 -2.60 -0.99
CA HIS A 575 5.49 -3.43 -2.19
C HIS A 575 6.95 -3.50 -2.66
N ALA A 576 7.25 -4.53 -3.45
CA ALA A 576 8.54 -4.69 -4.12
C ALA A 576 8.36 -4.90 -5.62
N LEU A 577 9.47 -4.80 -6.34
CA LEU A 577 9.60 -4.95 -7.78
C LEU A 577 10.81 -5.81 -8.09
N TRP A 578 10.63 -6.82 -8.91
CA TRP A 578 11.73 -7.54 -9.52
C TRP A 578 11.95 -7.09 -10.96
N VAL A 579 13.21 -6.82 -11.32
CA VAL A 579 13.61 -6.61 -12.71
C VAL A 579 14.84 -7.42 -13.07
N PRO A 580 14.91 -7.98 -14.30
CA PRO A 580 16.06 -8.78 -14.73
C PRO A 580 17.33 -7.95 -14.90
N SER A 581 17.18 -6.65 -15.16
CA SER A 581 18.30 -5.72 -15.36
C SER A 581 17.89 -4.30 -15.02
N ILE A 582 18.85 -3.50 -14.57
CA ILE A 582 18.75 -2.04 -14.47
C ILE A 582 19.78 -1.37 -15.38
N GLY A 583 19.47 -0.16 -15.82
CA GLY A 583 20.36 0.65 -16.65
C GLY A 583 20.12 2.14 -16.39
N ARG A 584 20.94 2.98 -17.03
CA ARG A 584 20.75 4.43 -16.94
C ARG A 584 19.41 4.82 -17.55
N ARG A 585 18.73 5.75 -16.87
CA ARG A 585 17.55 6.41 -17.43
C ARG A 585 17.90 7.11 -18.75
N PRO A 586 17.09 6.99 -19.82
CA PRO A 586 17.35 7.68 -21.09
C PRO A 586 17.41 9.20 -20.92
N LEU A 587 18.39 9.85 -21.57
CA LEU A 587 18.59 11.30 -21.46
C LEU A 587 17.43 12.11 -22.05
N SER A 588 16.76 11.56 -23.07
CA SER A 588 15.59 12.16 -23.72
C SER A 588 14.27 11.87 -23.01
N ALA A 589 14.26 11.07 -21.93
CA ALA A 589 13.03 10.71 -21.26
C ALA A 589 12.42 11.91 -20.53
N TYR A 590 11.09 12.00 -20.60
CA TYR A 590 10.21 13.01 -20.00
C TYR A 590 10.72 13.63 -18.70
N ARG A 591 10.55 14.93 -18.53
CA ARG A 591 10.60 15.58 -17.22
C ARG A 591 9.45 16.56 -17.15
N SER A 592 8.75 16.57 -16.02
CA SER A 592 7.74 17.61 -15.78
C SER A 592 8.41 18.97 -15.65
N ASN A 593 7.66 20.03 -15.96
CA ASN A 593 8.07 21.41 -15.78
C ASN A 593 7.90 21.87 -14.32
N TYR A 594 8.31 21.03 -13.37
CA TYR A 594 8.15 21.28 -11.95
C TYR A 594 8.93 22.53 -11.48
N ALA A 595 10.01 22.88 -12.19
CA ALA A 595 10.77 24.10 -11.98
C ALA A 595 9.89 25.36 -12.03
N ASP A 596 9.10 25.49 -13.09
CA ASP A 596 8.27 26.66 -13.32
C ASP A 596 7.11 26.72 -12.32
N PHE A 597 6.54 25.56 -11.97
CA PHE A 597 5.59 25.46 -10.87
C PHE A 597 6.19 26.00 -9.56
N LEU A 598 7.37 25.52 -9.14
CA LEU A 598 8.03 25.98 -7.92
C LEU A 598 8.35 27.48 -7.98
N ARG A 599 8.90 27.99 -9.09
CA ARG A 599 9.22 29.42 -9.27
C ARG A 599 7.97 30.30 -9.22
N SER A 600 6.85 29.84 -9.77
CA SER A 600 5.59 30.58 -9.76
C SER A 600 5.01 30.75 -8.35
N LYS A 601 5.22 29.77 -7.46
CA LYS A 601 4.71 29.79 -6.09
C LYS A 601 5.69 30.42 -5.10
N ALA A 602 6.99 30.36 -5.37
CA ALA A 602 8.04 30.84 -4.47
C ALA A 602 7.80 32.26 -3.90
N PRO A 603 7.35 33.28 -4.67
CA PRO A 603 7.14 34.64 -4.16
C PRO A 603 6.13 34.74 -3.00
N ASP A 604 5.22 33.77 -2.87
CA ASP A 604 4.16 33.77 -1.86
C ASP A 604 4.59 33.13 -0.53
N HIS A 605 5.86 32.71 -0.41
CA HIS A 605 6.40 32.02 0.74
C HIS A 605 7.45 32.82 1.53
N SER A 606 7.67 32.37 2.77
CA SER A 606 8.71 32.90 3.66
C SER A 606 10.09 32.82 3.01
N SER A 607 11.03 33.67 3.44
CA SER A 607 12.41 33.62 2.91
C SER A 607 13.03 32.23 3.10
N ASN A 608 12.81 31.59 4.25
CA ASN A 608 13.31 30.26 4.52
C ASN A 608 12.81 29.22 3.51
N VAL A 609 11.51 29.22 3.21
CA VAL A 609 10.93 28.30 2.20
C VAL A 609 11.48 28.60 0.81
N ARG A 610 11.66 29.88 0.45
CA ARG A 610 12.27 30.26 -0.83
C ARG A 610 13.72 29.80 -0.94
N ASP A 611 14.50 29.95 0.12
CA ASP A 611 15.90 29.49 0.17
C ASP A 611 15.98 27.96 -0.03
N ILE A 612 15.02 27.19 0.51
CA ILE A 612 14.92 25.74 0.29
C ILE A 612 14.49 25.42 -1.15
N ILE A 613 13.54 26.16 -1.72
CA ILE A 613 13.14 25.99 -3.13
C ILE A 613 14.37 26.18 -4.04
N ASP A 614 15.11 27.27 -3.84
CA ASP A 614 16.24 27.64 -4.69
C ASP A 614 17.47 26.74 -4.46
N GLY A 615 17.75 26.38 -3.20
CA GLY A 615 18.94 25.64 -2.81
C GLY A 615 18.82 24.11 -2.91
N GLU A 616 17.63 23.56 -2.73
CA GLU A 616 17.43 22.10 -2.65
C GLU A 616 16.46 21.55 -3.71
N LEU A 617 15.34 22.22 -3.99
CA LEU A 617 14.30 21.68 -4.87
C LEU A 617 14.61 21.92 -6.35
N LEU A 618 14.89 23.16 -6.75
CA LEU A 618 15.20 23.50 -8.14
C LEU A 618 16.44 22.77 -8.68
N PRO A 619 17.54 22.57 -7.93
CA PRO A 619 18.69 21.81 -8.43
C PRO A 619 18.38 20.34 -8.73
N ARG A 620 17.36 19.76 -8.10
CA ARG A 620 17.01 18.33 -8.23
C ARG A 620 15.90 18.08 -9.25
N PHE A 621 14.87 18.92 -9.22
CA PHE A 621 13.65 18.73 -9.99
C PHE A 621 13.41 19.82 -11.05
N GLY A 622 14.28 20.83 -11.13
CA GLY A 622 14.11 22.01 -11.96
C GLY A 622 14.90 22.05 -13.26
#